data_AF-A0A7K4D7U4-F1
#
_entry.id   AF-A0A7K4D7U4-F1
#
_cell.length_a   1.000
_cell.length_b   1.000
_cell.length_c   1.000
_cell.angle_alpha   90.00
_cell.angle_beta   90.00
_cell.angle_gamma   90.00
#
_symmetry.space_group_name_H-M   'P 1'
#
loop_
_entity.id
_entity.type
_entity.pdbx_description
1 polymer ?
#
loop_
_entity_poly.entity_id
_entity_poly.type
_entity_poly.pdbx_seq_one_letter_code
_entity_poly.pdbx_strand_id
1 'polypeptide(L)'
;MSKLSVYFLMSILALSLISISPISSQQEVYVISNNIDVAAKPLLEDYFRGFGLFPEFLSPDEFEQLRGAKLILILGGPAAPYGTGDIVRRYLDNLEIDFIRQPGQKFTFIKNDQYGYAEKVIIIAGAEREKTYEEVFNLVNGSNIEFQNAVKKASEGKVNIKDLPLILAGISYDTETVNKEAHIHLSIQNYGKGKATNVIIEISNDYYSNFYLDSVDPVIKVEGNKFYIGDVAGGEVVKLDINLKAKESGNYSGTISYTYNELGSSAKIRDLTTRVP
;
A
#
# COMPACT_ATOMS: atom_id res chain seq x y z
N MET A 1 55.50 -25.51 -24.12
CA MET A 1 54.47 -24.45 -24.10
C MET A 1 55.16 -23.11 -24.29
N SER A 2 54.73 -22.29 -25.26
CA SER A 2 55.32 -20.97 -25.47
C SER A 2 54.95 -20.05 -24.29
N LYS A 3 55.79 -19.08 -23.93
CA LYS A 3 55.48 -18.11 -22.86
C LYS A 3 54.10 -17.46 -23.06
N LEU A 4 53.71 -17.24 -24.31
CA LEU A 4 52.39 -16.71 -24.70
C LEU A 4 51.22 -17.60 -24.24
N SER A 5 51.36 -18.92 -24.35
CA SER A 5 50.34 -19.88 -23.90
C SER A 5 50.18 -19.92 -22.37
N VAL A 6 51.24 -19.63 -21.62
CA VAL A 6 51.19 -19.55 -20.14
C VAL A 6 50.51 -18.26 -19.68
N TYR A 7 50.80 -17.12 -20.32
CA TYR A 7 50.12 -15.86 -20.01
C TYR A 7 48.63 -15.89 -20.38
N PHE A 8 48.27 -16.55 -21.49
CA PHE A 8 46.86 -16.72 -21.87
C PHE A 8 46.10 -17.60 -20.87
N LEU A 9 46.69 -18.72 -20.42
CA LEU A 9 46.10 -19.57 -19.38
C LEU A 9 45.98 -18.83 -18.03
N MET A 10 46.97 -18.04 -17.65
CA MET A 10 46.93 -17.23 -16.43
C MET A 10 45.88 -16.12 -16.49
N SER A 11 45.64 -15.53 -17.66
CA SER A 11 44.55 -14.56 -17.83
C SER A 11 43.16 -15.19 -17.69
N ILE A 12 42.96 -16.42 -18.19
CA ILE A 12 41.70 -17.14 -18.03
C ILE A 12 41.46 -17.53 -16.56
N LEU A 13 42.52 -17.93 -15.84
CA LEU A 13 42.43 -18.23 -14.41
C LEU A 13 42.14 -16.98 -13.57
N ALA A 14 42.69 -15.82 -13.94
CA ALA A 14 42.42 -14.54 -13.28
C ALA A 14 40.98 -14.04 -13.48
N LEU A 15 40.34 -14.31 -14.64
CA LEU A 15 38.92 -14.00 -14.84
C LEU A 15 37.98 -15.00 -14.13
N SER A 16 38.44 -16.21 -13.80
CA SER A 16 37.63 -17.21 -13.09
C SER A 16 37.48 -16.95 -11.57
N LEU A 17 38.22 -15.98 -11.04
CA LEU A 17 38.15 -15.55 -9.63
C LEU A 17 37.27 -14.31 -9.41
N ILE A 18 36.46 -13.93 -10.39
CA ILE A 18 35.34 -13.00 -10.13
C ILE A 18 34.35 -13.77 -9.27
N SER A 19 34.54 -13.69 -7.96
CA SER A 19 33.60 -14.12 -6.95
C SER A 19 32.26 -13.53 -7.32
N ILE A 20 31.32 -14.37 -7.77
CA ILE A 20 29.92 -14.01 -7.82
C ILE A 20 29.52 -13.89 -6.36
N SER A 21 29.68 -12.70 -5.79
CA SER A 21 29.12 -12.40 -4.48
C SER A 21 27.65 -12.77 -4.57
N PRO A 22 27.11 -13.61 -3.67
CA PRO A 22 25.68 -13.80 -3.61
C PRO A 22 25.08 -12.40 -3.48
N ILE A 23 24.17 -12.05 -4.39
CA ILE A 23 23.33 -10.87 -4.21
C ILE A 23 22.56 -11.18 -2.93
N SER A 24 23.10 -10.73 -1.79
CA SER A 24 22.36 -10.72 -0.55
C SER A 24 21.09 -9.94 -0.87
N SER A 25 19.94 -10.57 -0.69
CA SER A 25 18.66 -9.87 -0.69
C SER A 25 18.65 -8.98 0.55
N GLN A 26 19.38 -7.88 0.49
CA GLN A 26 19.47 -6.90 1.55
C GLN A 26 18.10 -6.27 1.68
N GLN A 27 17.35 -6.65 2.71
CA GLN A 27 16.01 -6.16 2.98
C GLN A 27 15.95 -4.62 2.85
N GLU A 28 15.27 -4.12 1.82
CA GLU A 28 15.36 -2.70 1.48
C GLU A 28 14.39 -1.84 2.29
N VAL A 29 13.26 -2.41 2.68
CA VAL A 29 12.19 -1.72 3.38
C VAL A 29 11.82 -2.49 4.64
N TYR A 30 11.91 -1.81 5.78
CA TYR A 30 11.35 -2.29 7.03
C TYR A 30 10.16 -1.43 7.44
N VAL A 31 9.13 -2.05 7.99
CA VAL A 31 7.98 -1.36 8.56
C VAL A 31 7.90 -1.72 10.03
N ILE A 32 8.11 -0.73 10.88
CA ILE A 32 8.11 -0.85 12.34
C ILE A 32 6.73 -0.47 12.85
N SER A 33 6.06 -1.42 13.48
CA SER A 33 4.76 -1.16 14.09
C SER A 33 4.57 -2.03 15.32
N ASN A 34 3.92 -1.47 16.33
CA ASN A 34 3.54 -2.21 17.53
C ASN A 34 2.45 -3.28 17.32
N ASN A 35 1.93 -3.43 16.10
CA ASN A 35 0.88 -4.39 15.81
C ASN A 35 1.21 -5.18 14.55
N ILE A 36 1.35 -6.50 14.66
CA ILE A 36 1.54 -7.37 13.50
C ILE A 36 0.26 -7.42 12.63
N ASP A 37 -0.89 -7.02 13.21
CA ASP A 37 -2.21 -6.85 12.58
C ASP A 37 -2.57 -5.36 12.32
N VAL A 38 -1.65 -4.57 11.77
CA VAL A 38 -2.00 -3.20 11.34
C VAL A 38 -3.04 -3.29 10.22
N ALA A 39 -4.19 -2.62 10.36
CA ALA A 39 -5.14 -2.46 9.25
C ALA A 39 -4.48 -1.86 7.99
N ALA A 40 -3.39 -1.12 8.16
CA ALA A 40 -2.59 -0.54 7.09
C ALA A 40 -1.58 -1.51 6.45
N LYS A 41 -1.34 -2.70 7.03
CA LYS A 41 -0.34 -3.65 6.54
C LYS A 41 -0.64 -4.10 5.10
N PRO A 42 -1.86 -4.55 4.74
CA PRO A 42 -2.16 -4.90 3.36
C PRO A 42 -1.95 -3.73 2.39
N LEU A 43 -2.37 -2.52 2.78
CA LEU A 43 -2.21 -1.31 1.96
C LEU A 43 -0.73 -1.01 1.67
N LEU A 44 0.13 -1.09 2.69
CA LEU A 44 1.56 -0.84 2.54
C LEU A 44 2.25 -1.98 1.78
N GLU A 45 1.92 -3.24 2.04
CA GLU A 45 2.46 -4.37 1.29
C GLU A 45 2.16 -4.22 -0.21
N ASP A 46 0.91 -3.96 -0.57
CA ASP A 46 0.50 -3.79 -1.96
C ASP A 46 1.20 -2.59 -2.59
N TYR A 47 1.23 -1.46 -1.88
CA TYR A 47 1.90 -0.25 -2.34
C TYR A 47 3.39 -0.51 -2.63
N PHE A 48 4.15 -1.06 -1.67
CA PHE A 48 5.58 -1.33 -1.86
C PHE A 48 5.84 -2.41 -2.91
N ARG A 49 5.02 -3.46 -2.97
CA ARG A 49 5.14 -4.51 -4.00
C ARG A 49 4.98 -3.93 -5.40
N GLY A 50 4.13 -2.92 -5.59
CA GLY A 50 4.04 -2.20 -6.86
C GLY A 50 5.33 -1.46 -7.28
N PHE A 51 6.25 -1.21 -6.34
CA PHE A 51 7.60 -0.71 -6.62
C PHE A 51 8.66 -1.82 -6.67
N GLY A 52 8.26 -3.10 -6.67
CA GLY A 52 9.18 -4.23 -6.58
C GLY A 52 9.91 -4.33 -5.24
N LEU A 53 9.34 -3.73 -4.18
CA LEU A 53 9.85 -3.76 -2.82
C LEU A 53 9.00 -4.71 -1.99
N PHE A 54 9.64 -5.51 -1.14
CA PHE A 54 8.96 -6.50 -0.30
C PHE A 54 9.20 -6.12 1.16
N PRO A 55 8.33 -5.28 1.77
CA PRO A 55 8.58 -4.77 3.11
C PRO A 55 8.52 -5.90 4.15
N GLU A 56 9.46 -5.87 5.10
CA GLU A 56 9.45 -6.74 6.27
C GLU A 56 8.85 -5.97 7.44
N PHE A 57 7.82 -6.55 8.05
CA PHE A 57 7.13 -5.94 9.19
C PHE A 57 7.73 -6.46 10.48
N LEU A 58 8.22 -5.55 11.30
CA LEU A 58 8.90 -5.86 12.55
C LEU A 58 8.23 -5.16 13.73
N SER A 59 8.38 -5.76 14.90
CA SER A 59 8.01 -5.13 16.15
C SER A 59 9.08 -4.12 16.61
N PRO A 60 8.74 -3.15 17.48
CA PRO A 60 9.68 -2.11 17.92
C PRO A 60 10.95 -2.63 18.60
N ASP A 61 10.89 -3.79 19.24
CA ASP A 61 12.00 -4.49 19.89
C ASP A 61 13.03 -5.07 18.91
N GLU A 62 12.65 -5.27 17.64
CA GLU A 62 13.55 -5.71 16.57
C GLU A 62 14.28 -4.54 15.89
N PHE A 63 13.88 -3.29 16.19
CA PHE A 63 14.40 -2.08 15.54
C PHE A 63 15.92 -1.94 15.61
N GLU A 64 16.52 -2.27 16.75
CA GLU A 64 17.97 -2.13 16.97
C GLU A 64 18.81 -3.13 16.16
N GLN A 65 18.18 -4.15 15.57
CA GLN A 65 18.83 -5.20 14.80
C GLN A 65 18.99 -4.82 13.32
N LEU A 66 18.30 -3.76 12.88
CA LEU A 66 18.28 -3.31 11.49
C LEU A 66 19.66 -2.86 11.01
N ARG A 67 20.07 -3.24 9.80
CA ARG A 67 21.34 -2.80 9.23
C ARG A 67 21.20 -2.48 7.75
N GLY A 68 21.55 -1.25 7.38
CA GLY A 68 21.72 -0.84 5.98
C GLY A 68 20.45 -0.90 5.14
N ALA A 69 19.26 -0.70 5.70
CA ALA A 69 18.05 -0.62 4.91
C ALA A 69 18.08 0.61 3.97
N LYS A 70 17.35 0.57 2.86
CA LYS A 70 17.14 1.80 2.08
C LYS A 70 16.09 2.68 2.75
N LEU A 71 15.05 2.06 3.31
CA LEU A 71 13.91 2.74 3.90
C LEU A 71 13.46 2.04 5.18
N ILE A 72 13.20 2.84 6.21
CA ILE A 72 12.43 2.39 7.37
C ILE A 72 11.15 3.22 7.44
N LEU A 73 10.00 2.56 7.52
CA LEU A 73 8.74 3.17 7.91
C LEU A 73 8.48 2.89 9.38
N ILE A 74 8.07 3.91 10.14
CA ILE A 74 7.62 3.76 11.52
C ILE A 74 6.16 4.20 11.58
N LEU A 75 5.29 3.30 12.01
CA LEU A 75 3.85 3.53 12.08
C LEU A 75 3.40 3.82 13.51
N GLY A 76 3.05 5.08 13.77
CA GLY A 76 2.53 5.54 15.05
C GLY A 76 3.12 6.88 15.48
N GLY A 77 2.40 7.59 16.35
CA GLY A 77 2.84 8.86 16.90
C GLY A 77 3.80 8.75 18.10
N PRO A 78 4.27 9.89 18.64
CA PRO A 78 5.15 9.95 19.81
C PRO A 78 4.55 9.32 21.09
N ALA A 79 3.24 9.18 21.15
CA ALA A 79 2.51 8.55 22.25
C ALA A 79 2.19 7.07 21.99
N ALA A 80 2.63 6.51 20.85
CA ALA A 80 2.33 5.12 20.49
C ALA A 80 2.92 4.16 21.54
N PRO A 81 2.14 3.16 21.98
CA PRO A 81 2.57 2.23 23.02
C PRO A 81 3.57 1.20 22.49
N TYR A 82 4.09 0.39 23.41
CA TYR A 82 4.93 -0.78 23.12
C TYR A 82 6.24 -0.46 22.39
N GLY A 83 6.86 0.67 22.74
CA GLY A 83 8.19 1.05 22.23
C GLY A 83 8.19 1.83 20.92
N THR A 84 7.10 1.82 20.12
CA THR A 84 7.05 2.63 18.89
C THR A 84 7.20 4.12 19.19
N GLY A 85 6.49 4.64 20.20
CA GLY A 85 6.59 6.04 20.57
C GLY A 85 8.00 6.44 21.02
N ASP A 86 8.74 5.53 21.66
CA ASP A 86 10.14 5.75 22.04
C ASP A 86 11.03 5.91 20.81
N ILE A 87 10.86 5.05 19.80
CA ILE A 87 11.61 5.15 18.54
C ILE A 87 11.28 6.46 17.83
N VAL A 88 9.99 6.80 17.70
CA VAL A 88 9.52 8.03 17.03
C VAL A 88 10.14 9.27 17.67
N ARG A 89 10.16 9.34 19.01
CA ARG A 89 10.73 10.47 19.76
C ARG A 89 12.23 10.66 19.56
N ARG A 90 12.96 9.68 19.03
CA ARG A 90 14.39 9.84 18.68
C ARG A 90 14.58 10.68 17.42
N TYR A 91 13.61 10.65 16.51
CA TYR A 91 13.69 11.29 15.20
C TYR A 91 12.95 12.63 15.12
N LEU A 92 11.96 12.83 15.99
CA LEU A 92 11.16 14.04 16.03
C LEU A 92 11.69 15.03 17.06
N ASP A 93 11.68 16.31 16.72
CA ASP A 93 11.92 17.37 17.69
C ASP A 93 10.66 17.66 18.53
N ASN A 94 10.80 18.51 19.55
CA ASN A 94 9.70 18.82 20.46
C ASN A 94 8.50 19.48 19.75
N LEU A 95 8.72 20.30 18.73
CA LEU A 95 7.63 20.97 18.00
C LEU A 95 6.86 19.97 17.15
N GLU A 96 7.56 19.05 16.49
CA GLU A 96 6.94 17.96 15.72
C GLU A 96 6.17 16.99 16.63
N ILE A 97 6.72 16.68 17.80
CA ILE A 97 6.04 15.85 18.81
C ILE A 97 4.76 16.52 19.29
N ASP A 98 4.83 17.80 19.67
CA ASP A 98 3.68 18.54 20.18
C ASP A 98 2.63 18.76 19.10
N PHE A 99 3.05 18.95 17.84
CA PHE A 99 2.15 19.03 16.70
C PHE A 99 1.32 17.74 16.53
N ILE A 100 1.96 16.56 16.52
CA ILE A 100 1.24 15.29 16.39
C ILE A 100 0.30 15.03 17.57
N ARG A 101 0.66 15.48 18.78
CA ARG A 101 -0.16 15.27 19.98
C ARG A 101 -1.44 16.10 20.01
N GLN A 102 -1.59 17.10 19.14
CA GLN A 102 -2.83 17.85 19.08
C GLN A 102 -3.97 16.96 18.58
N PRO A 103 -5.18 17.06 19.16
CA PRO A 103 -6.30 16.18 18.81
C PRO A 103 -6.59 16.13 17.31
N GLY A 104 -6.73 14.92 16.77
CA GLY A 104 -7.06 14.70 15.36
C GLY A 104 -5.95 14.97 14.35
N GLN A 105 -4.75 15.39 14.79
CA GLN A 105 -3.63 15.63 13.88
C GLN A 105 -3.08 14.34 13.29
N LYS A 106 -2.55 14.47 12.07
CA LYS A 106 -1.78 13.44 11.40
C LYS A 106 -0.80 14.04 10.43
N PHE A 107 0.36 13.41 10.30
CA PHE A 107 1.41 13.88 9.41
C PHE A 107 2.43 12.79 9.09
N THR A 108 3.16 13.04 8.01
CA THR A 108 4.25 12.19 7.55
C THR A 108 5.57 12.97 7.58
N PHE A 109 6.51 12.52 8.41
CA PHE A 109 7.86 13.09 8.46
C PHE A 109 8.83 12.21 7.67
N ILE A 110 9.58 12.80 6.75
CA ILE A 110 10.57 12.09 5.94
C ILE A 110 11.95 12.65 6.28
N LYS A 111 12.77 11.84 6.94
CA LYS A 111 14.05 12.26 7.51
C LYS A 111 15.19 11.38 7.01
N ASN A 112 16.39 11.92 7.00
CA ASN A 112 17.59 11.08 6.90
C ASN A 112 17.75 10.32 8.21
N ASP A 113 18.19 9.08 8.13
CA ASP A 113 18.53 8.36 9.35
C ASP A 113 19.85 8.91 9.92
N GLN A 114 19.84 9.18 11.23
CA GLN A 114 21.01 9.70 11.94
C GLN A 114 21.83 8.58 12.57
N TYR A 115 21.25 7.38 12.65
CA TYR A 115 21.76 6.27 13.43
C TYR A 115 22.36 5.14 12.57
N GLY A 116 22.22 5.20 11.24
CA GLY A 116 22.84 4.27 10.30
C GLY A 116 22.10 2.96 10.09
N TYR A 117 20.86 2.84 10.56
CA TYR A 117 19.94 1.76 10.26
C TYR A 117 19.44 1.82 8.80
N ALA A 118 19.24 3.02 8.25
CA ALA A 118 18.76 3.21 6.87
C ALA A 118 19.29 4.46 6.14
N GLU A 119 19.02 4.60 4.83
CA GLU A 119 19.21 5.90 4.15
C GLU A 119 18.15 6.93 4.58
N LYS A 120 16.90 6.49 4.69
CA LYS A 120 15.74 7.31 5.02
C LYS A 120 14.86 6.64 6.06
N VAL A 121 14.30 7.47 6.94
CA VAL A 121 13.26 7.09 7.90
C VAL A 121 12.01 7.91 7.60
N ILE A 122 10.89 7.23 7.44
CA ILE A 122 9.57 7.83 7.25
C ILE A 122 8.74 7.50 8.48
N ILE A 123 8.26 8.53 9.15
CA ILE A 123 7.38 8.40 10.32
C ILE A 123 6.00 8.82 9.87
N ILE A 124 5.07 7.86 9.88
CA ILE A 124 3.66 8.11 9.60
C ILE A 124 2.96 8.11 10.94
N ALA A 125 2.52 9.29 11.37
CA ALA A 125 2.08 9.51 12.73
C ALA A 125 0.73 10.23 12.77
N GLY A 126 -0.18 9.70 13.57
CA GLY A 126 -1.38 10.40 14.02
C GLY A 126 -1.38 10.61 15.53
N ALA A 127 -2.20 11.55 15.99
CA ALA A 127 -2.53 11.72 17.40
C ALA A 127 -3.09 10.42 17.98
N GLU A 128 -3.93 9.74 17.20
CA GLU A 128 -4.49 8.42 17.50
C GLU A 128 -4.16 7.39 16.41
N ARG A 129 -4.50 6.12 16.68
CA ARG A 129 -4.26 4.99 15.76
C ARG A 129 -5.03 5.18 14.45
N GLU A 130 -6.26 5.66 14.55
CA GLU A 130 -7.17 5.92 13.44
C GLU A 130 -6.57 7.00 12.52
N LYS A 131 -5.98 8.04 13.11
CA LYS A 131 -5.32 9.13 12.38
C LYS A 131 -4.04 8.70 11.69
N THR A 132 -3.29 7.78 12.31
CA THR A 132 -2.14 7.13 11.66
C THR A 132 -2.59 6.34 10.43
N TYR A 133 -3.68 5.55 10.55
CA TYR A 133 -4.24 4.80 9.43
C TYR A 133 -4.76 5.70 8.30
N GLU A 134 -5.49 6.77 8.64
CA GLU A 134 -5.95 7.76 7.67
C GLU A 134 -4.79 8.36 6.88
N GLU A 135 -3.66 8.65 7.54
CA GLU A 135 -2.48 9.19 6.84
C GLU A 135 -1.84 8.15 5.93
N VAL A 136 -1.69 6.90 6.37
CA VAL A 136 -1.22 5.82 5.47
C VAL A 136 -2.12 5.73 4.24
N PHE A 137 -3.44 5.75 4.43
CA PHE A 137 -4.40 5.72 3.32
C PHE A 137 -4.22 6.91 2.37
N ASN A 138 -4.00 8.12 2.89
CA ASN A 138 -3.73 9.29 2.06
C ASN A 138 -2.45 9.12 1.23
N LEU A 139 -1.36 8.66 1.86
CA LEU A 139 -0.05 8.50 1.23
C LEU A 139 -0.08 7.48 0.07
N VAL A 140 -0.68 6.31 0.30
CA VAL A 140 -0.78 5.28 -0.74
C VAL A 140 -1.67 5.75 -1.90
N ASN A 141 -2.63 6.64 -1.63
CA ASN A 141 -3.44 7.33 -2.63
C ASN A 141 -2.77 8.58 -3.24
N GLY A 142 -1.47 8.76 -3.00
CA GLY A 142 -0.66 9.78 -3.64
C GLY A 142 -0.82 11.21 -3.12
N SER A 143 -1.28 11.38 -1.88
CA SER A 143 -1.38 12.70 -1.24
C SER A 143 -0.03 13.39 -1.01
N ASN A 144 1.10 12.66 -1.06
CA ASN A 144 2.42 13.17 -0.71
C ASN A 144 3.49 12.77 -1.74
N ILE A 145 4.00 13.76 -2.47
CA ILE A 145 4.99 13.56 -3.52
C ILE A 145 6.38 13.17 -2.96
N GLU A 146 6.73 13.65 -1.77
CA GLU A 146 8.02 13.35 -1.15
C GLU A 146 8.09 11.89 -0.70
N PHE A 147 6.99 11.36 -0.16
CA PHE A 147 6.84 9.94 0.18
C PHE A 147 7.02 9.06 -1.05
N GLN A 148 6.33 9.39 -2.14
CA GLN A 148 6.48 8.67 -3.41
C GLN A 148 7.92 8.70 -3.92
N ASN A 149 8.59 9.86 -3.84
CA ASN A 149 9.97 10.00 -4.28
C ASN A 149 10.94 9.17 -3.42
N ALA A 150 10.74 9.11 -2.11
CA ALA A 150 11.53 8.27 -1.21
C ALA A 150 11.37 6.77 -1.56
N VAL A 151 10.15 6.32 -1.85
CA VAL A 151 9.86 4.93 -2.26
C VAL A 151 10.45 4.62 -3.64
N LYS A 152 10.34 5.55 -4.60
CA LYS A 152 10.96 5.43 -5.93
C LYS A 152 12.48 5.32 -5.82
N LYS A 153 13.11 6.11 -4.96
CA LYS A 153 14.55 6.04 -4.71
C LYS A 153 14.93 4.69 -4.08
N ALA A 154 14.16 4.21 -3.11
CA ALA A 154 14.40 2.91 -2.49
C ALA A 154 14.32 1.75 -3.52
N SER A 155 13.44 1.86 -4.52
CA SER A 155 13.30 0.87 -5.61
C SER A 155 14.32 1.02 -6.74
N GLU A 156 15.26 1.98 -6.70
CA GLU A 156 16.30 2.12 -7.71
C GLU A 156 17.16 0.84 -7.83
N GLY A 157 17.39 0.42 -9.07
CA GLY A 157 18.17 -0.77 -9.40
C GLY A 157 17.44 -2.11 -9.21
N LYS A 158 16.23 -2.12 -8.64
CA LYS A 158 15.36 -3.28 -8.73
C LYS A 158 14.86 -3.45 -10.15
N VAL A 159 14.41 -4.66 -10.50
CA VAL A 159 13.51 -4.82 -11.63
C VAL A 159 12.33 -3.92 -11.30
N ASN A 160 12.37 -2.71 -11.86
CA ASN A 160 11.22 -1.87 -11.97
C ASN A 160 10.28 -2.76 -12.75
N ILE A 161 9.27 -3.32 -12.09
CA ILE A 161 8.29 -4.13 -12.79
C ILE A 161 7.41 -3.13 -13.54
N LYS A 162 8.04 -2.49 -14.53
CA LYS A 162 7.64 -1.27 -15.22
C LYS A 162 6.42 -1.54 -16.10
N ASP A 163 6.04 -2.80 -16.21
CA ASP A 163 4.88 -3.27 -16.96
C ASP A 163 3.90 -4.05 -16.08
N LEU A 164 4.07 -4.08 -14.74
CA LEU A 164 3.00 -4.60 -13.89
C LEU A 164 2.02 -3.49 -13.49
N PRO A 165 0.72 -3.79 -13.55
CA PRO A 165 -0.29 -2.95 -12.93
C PRO A 165 -0.19 -2.98 -11.40
N LEU A 166 -0.46 -1.84 -10.77
CA LEU A 166 -0.72 -1.74 -9.33
C LEU A 166 -2.07 -1.04 -9.15
N ILE A 167 -3.12 -1.81 -8.90
CA ILE A 167 -4.44 -1.26 -8.65
C ILE A 167 -4.57 -0.90 -7.17
N LEU A 168 -4.91 0.35 -6.87
CA LEU A 168 -5.42 0.76 -5.56
C LEU A 168 -6.83 1.32 -5.74
N ALA A 169 -7.71 1.00 -4.81
CA ALA A 169 -9.09 1.46 -4.85
C ALA A 169 -9.47 2.15 -3.54
N GLY A 170 -10.09 3.32 -3.65
CA GLY A 170 -10.72 4.05 -2.56
C GLY A 170 -12.24 4.07 -2.74
N ILE A 171 -12.99 4.13 -1.63
CA ILE A 171 -14.46 4.15 -1.65
C ILE A 171 -15.04 5.14 -0.67
N SER A 172 -16.21 5.69 -1.01
CA SER A 172 -17.18 6.27 -0.07
C SER A 172 -18.56 5.70 -0.36
N TYR A 173 -19.39 5.50 0.67
CA TYR A 173 -20.72 4.92 0.50
C TYR A 173 -21.68 5.37 1.60
N ASP A 174 -22.98 5.22 1.33
CA ASP A 174 -24.03 5.52 2.31
C ASP A 174 -24.10 4.48 3.42
N THR A 175 -23.90 4.91 4.66
CA THR A 175 -24.09 4.06 5.85
C THR A 175 -25.55 3.98 6.28
N GLU A 176 -26.40 4.89 5.80
CA GLU A 176 -27.85 4.87 5.99
C GLU A 176 -28.55 5.38 4.72
N THR A 177 -29.58 4.67 4.26
CA THR A 177 -30.26 5.03 3.00
C THR A 177 -31.33 6.09 3.19
N VAL A 178 -31.52 6.93 2.19
CA VAL A 178 -32.71 7.79 2.04
C VAL A 178 -33.58 7.19 0.93
N ASN A 179 -34.89 7.03 1.16
CA ASN A 179 -35.80 6.40 0.18
C ASN A 179 -35.36 5.01 -0.30
N LYS A 180 -34.66 4.25 0.57
CA LYS A 180 -34.06 2.95 0.24
C LYS A 180 -32.97 3.00 -0.83
N GLU A 181 -32.43 4.17 -1.15
CA GLU A 181 -31.36 4.34 -2.11
C GLU A 181 -30.00 4.40 -1.40
N ALA A 182 -29.04 3.66 -1.92
CA ALA A 182 -27.67 3.56 -1.43
C ALA A 182 -26.70 3.83 -2.57
N HIS A 183 -25.75 4.72 -2.34
CA HIS A 183 -24.74 5.12 -3.31
C HIS A 183 -23.38 4.57 -2.87
N ILE A 184 -22.62 4.02 -3.82
CA ILE A 184 -21.24 3.61 -3.64
C ILE A 184 -20.40 4.32 -4.70
N HIS A 185 -19.49 5.18 -4.26
CA HIS A 185 -18.53 5.88 -5.10
C HIS A 185 -17.17 5.20 -4.97
N LEU A 186 -16.61 4.78 -6.09
CA LEU A 186 -15.33 4.09 -6.18
C LEU A 186 -14.35 4.93 -7.02
N SER A 187 -13.11 4.96 -6.57
CA SER A 187 -11.99 5.50 -7.34
C SER A 187 -10.91 4.43 -7.39
N ILE A 188 -10.64 3.91 -8.58
CA ILE A 188 -9.66 2.87 -8.85
C ILE A 188 -8.54 3.53 -9.63
N GLN A 189 -7.31 3.40 -9.17
CA GLN A 189 -6.16 3.94 -9.88
C GLN A 189 -5.10 2.86 -10.06
N ASN A 190 -4.58 2.80 -11.28
CA ASN A 190 -3.38 2.03 -11.55
C ASN A 190 -2.15 2.91 -11.29
N TYR A 191 -1.53 2.75 -10.13
CA TYR A 191 -0.27 3.42 -9.78
C TYR A 191 0.95 2.80 -10.46
N GLY A 192 0.78 1.60 -11.03
CA GLY A 192 1.78 0.92 -11.83
C GLY A 192 1.95 1.56 -13.19
N LYS A 193 2.99 1.14 -13.90
CA LYS A 193 3.23 1.53 -15.30
C LYS A 193 2.71 0.47 -16.28
N GLY A 194 2.43 -0.74 -15.79
CA GLY A 194 1.75 -1.79 -16.53
C GLY A 194 0.27 -1.55 -16.71
N LYS A 195 -0.33 -2.30 -17.62
CA LYS A 195 -1.77 -2.33 -17.85
C LYS A 195 -2.40 -3.43 -17.00
N ALA A 196 -3.44 -3.10 -16.23
CA ALA A 196 -4.24 -4.07 -15.51
C ALA A 196 -5.30 -4.57 -16.46
N THR A 197 -5.38 -5.87 -16.71
CA THR A 197 -6.42 -6.42 -17.57
C THR A 197 -7.51 -7.09 -16.77
N ASN A 198 -8.73 -6.96 -17.27
CA ASN A 198 -9.92 -7.56 -16.67
C ASN A 198 -10.08 -7.21 -15.18
N VAL A 199 -9.97 -5.92 -14.87
CA VAL A 199 -10.27 -5.40 -13.54
C VAL A 199 -11.75 -5.58 -13.28
N ILE A 200 -12.07 -6.31 -12.21
CA ILE A 200 -13.45 -6.60 -11.79
C ILE A 200 -13.60 -6.16 -10.35
N ILE A 201 -14.64 -5.37 -10.07
CA ILE A 201 -15.10 -5.09 -8.71
C ILE A 201 -16.16 -6.13 -8.34
N GLU A 202 -16.05 -6.68 -7.14
CA GLU A 202 -17.00 -7.63 -6.59
C GLU A 202 -17.50 -7.16 -5.23
N ILE A 203 -18.82 -6.98 -5.12
CA ILE A 203 -19.52 -6.73 -3.85
C ILE A 203 -19.95 -8.09 -3.31
N SER A 204 -19.76 -8.39 -2.02
CA SER A 204 -20.14 -9.70 -1.48
C SER A 204 -21.64 -9.94 -1.63
N ASN A 205 -22.00 -11.19 -1.92
CA ASN A 205 -23.39 -11.56 -2.15
C ASN A 205 -24.28 -11.34 -0.90
N ASP A 206 -23.71 -11.49 0.29
CA ASP A 206 -24.40 -11.23 1.57
C ASP A 206 -24.90 -9.79 1.70
N TYR A 207 -24.22 -8.84 1.04
CA TYR A 207 -24.68 -7.46 0.95
C TYR A 207 -25.53 -7.25 -0.31
N TYR A 208 -24.97 -7.57 -1.49
CA TYR A 208 -25.55 -7.22 -2.79
C TYR A 208 -26.94 -7.83 -3.03
N SER A 209 -27.18 -9.05 -2.57
CA SER A 209 -28.47 -9.74 -2.78
C SER A 209 -29.67 -9.04 -2.13
N ASN A 210 -29.45 -8.10 -1.19
CA ASN A 210 -30.50 -7.32 -0.54
C ASN A 210 -30.93 -6.08 -1.33
N PHE A 211 -30.26 -5.79 -2.46
CA PHE A 211 -30.51 -4.61 -3.28
C PHE A 211 -30.86 -4.99 -4.72
N TYR A 212 -31.57 -4.10 -5.40
CA TYR A 212 -31.62 -4.02 -6.85
C TYR A 212 -30.54 -3.06 -7.32
N LEU A 213 -29.87 -3.39 -8.42
CA LEU A 213 -29.06 -2.41 -9.13
C LEU A 213 -30.00 -1.41 -9.81
N ASP A 214 -29.88 -0.14 -9.45
CA ASP A 214 -30.62 0.94 -10.08
C ASP A 214 -29.83 1.48 -11.29
N SER A 215 -28.58 1.87 -11.08
CA SER A 215 -27.71 2.36 -12.15
C SER A 215 -26.23 2.21 -11.82
N VAL A 216 -25.40 2.32 -12.87
CA VAL A 216 -23.93 2.37 -12.76
C VAL A 216 -23.39 3.40 -13.75
N ASP A 217 -22.48 4.26 -13.30
CA ASP A 217 -21.82 5.29 -14.11
C ASP A 217 -20.29 5.24 -13.91
N PRO A 218 -19.47 5.09 -14.98
CA PRO A 218 -19.87 4.87 -16.37
C PRO A 218 -20.62 3.55 -16.57
N VAL A 219 -21.39 3.47 -17.65
CA VAL A 219 -22.09 2.24 -18.04
C VAL A 219 -21.06 1.17 -18.38
N ILE A 220 -21.03 0.12 -17.55
CA ILE A 220 -20.14 -1.03 -17.69
C ILE A 220 -20.93 -2.34 -17.70
N LYS A 221 -20.27 -3.43 -18.08
CA LYS A 221 -20.86 -4.77 -17.96
C LYS A 221 -21.00 -5.13 -16.49
N VAL A 222 -22.18 -5.60 -16.09
CA VAL A 222 -22.48 -6.10 -14.74
C VAL A 222 -23.10 -7.49 -14.85
N GLU A 223 -22.57 -8.46 -14.10
CA GLU A 223 -23.12 -9.81 -14.01
C GLU A 223 -23.27 -10.20 -12.54
N GLY A 224 -24.50 -10.19 -12.03
CA GLY A 224 -24.77 -10.40 -10.61
C GLY A 224 -24.07 -9.34 -9.76
N ASN A 225 -23.23 -9.79 -8.83
CA ASN A 225 -22.50 -8.95 -7.90
C ASN A 225 -21.12 -8.46 -8.43
N LYS A 226 -20.85 -8.65 -9.73
CA LYS A 226 -19.57 -8.35 -10.38
C LYS A 226 -19.70 -7.23 -11.41
N PHE A 227 -18.80 -6.26 -11.32
CA PHE A 227 -18.75 -5.05 -12.13
C PHE A 227 -17.44 -5.03 -12.92
N TYR A 228 -17.53 -5.14 -14.24
CA TYR A 228 -16.37 -5.35 -15.11
C TYR A 228 -15.85 -4.01 -15.61
N ILE A 229 -14.82 -3.49 -14.93
CA ILE A 229 -14.13 -2.24 -15.29
C ILE A 229 -13.39 -2.40 -16.62
N GLY A 230 -12.87 -3.60 -16.89
CA GLY A 230 -12.07 -3.88 -18.07
C GLY A 230 -10.61 -3.56 -17.84
N ASP A 231 -9.97 -2.90 -18.79
CA ASP A 231 -8.54 -2.64 -18.71
C ASP A 231 -8.24 -1.27 -18.12
N VAL A 232 -7.23 -1.17 -17.27
CA VAL A 232 -6.78 0.09 -16.66
C VAL A 232 -5.28 0.28 -16.96
N ALA A 233 -4.95 1.26 -17.80
CA ALA A 233 -3.58 1.59 -18.18
C ALA A 233 -2.77 2.15 -17.00
N GLY A 234 -1.44 2.10 -17.10
CA GLY A 234 -0.56 2.64 -16.07
C GLY A 234 -0.77 4.15 -15.88
N GLY A 235 -0.99 4.59 -14.65
CA GLY A 235 -1.34 5.96 -14.28
C GLY A 235 -2.81 6.33 -14.48
N GLU A 236 -3.65 5.45 -15.04
CA GLU A 236 -5.06 5.71 -15.27
C GLU A 236 -5.86 5.67 -13.96
N VAL A 237 -6.83 6.57 -13.86
CA VAL A 237 -7.81 6.63 -12.77
C VAL A 237 -9.19 6.39 -13.36
N VAL A 238 -9.88 5.39 -12.85
CA VAL A 238 -11.27 5.07 -13.16
C VAL A 238 -12.13 5.42 -11.97
N LYS A 239 -13.22 6.16 -12.20
CA LYS A 239 -14.25 6.39 -11.20
C LYS A 239 -15.48 5.58 -11.57
N LEU A 240 -16.12 5.00 -10.56
CA LEU A 240 -17.33 4.20 -10.73
C LEU A 240 -18.33 4.54 -9.63
N ASP A 241 -19.51 4.97 -10.03
CA ASP A 241 -20.65 5.23 -9.17
C ASP A 241 -21.67 4.10 -9.34
N ILE A 242 -22.01 3.44 -8.24
CA ILE A 242 -22.97 2.33 -8.20
C ILE A 242 -24.15 2.76 -7.34
N ASN A 243 -25.33 2.81 -7.95
CA ASN A 243 -26.57 3.17 -7.28
C ASN A 243 -27.42 1.91 -7.07
N LEU A 244 -27.76 1.67 -5.82
CA LEU A 244 -28.49 0.49 -5.37
C LEU A 244 -29.80 0.91 -4.71
N LYS A 245 -30.84 0.08 -4.89
CA LYS A 245 -32.14 0.27 -4.24
C LYS A 245 -32.48 -0.93 -3.36
N ALA A 246 -32.59 -0.72 -2.05
CA ALA A 246 -32.84 -1.78 -1.10
C ALA A 246 -34.22 -2.41 -1.31
N LYS A 247 -34.27 -3.74 -1.19
CA LYS A 247 -35.51 -4.52 -1.32
C LYS A 247 -36.40 -4.34 -0.10
N GLU A 248 -35.80 -4.46 1.08
CA GLU A 248 -36.47 -4.42 2.38
C GLU A 248 -35.69 -3.52 3.34
N SER A 249 -36.32 -3.19 4.46
CA SER A 249 -35.68 -2.47 5.56
C SER A 249 -34.83 -3.44 6.38
N GLY A 250 -33.69 -2.98 6.90
CA GLY A 250 -32.75 -3.85 7.61
C GLY A 250 -31.34 -3.28 7.73
N ASN A 251 -30.45 -4.03 8.37
CA ASN A 251 -29.03 -3.72 8.44
C ASN A 251 -28.28 -4.75 7.60
N TYR A 252 -27.60 -4.29 6.54
CA TYR A 252 -26.90 -5.15 5.61
C TYR A 252 -25.40 -4.92 5.71
N SER A 253 -24.64 -6.00 5.86
CA SER A 253 -23.17 -5.97 5.97
C SER A 253 -22.54 -6.92 4.97
N GLY A 254 -21.36 -6.56 4.50
CA GLY A 254 -20.58 -7.38 3.57
C GLY A 254 -19.26 -6.74 3.24
N THR A 255 -18.71 -7.05 2.07
CA THR A 255 -17.40 -6.54 1.64
C THR A 255 -17.45 -6.10 0.20
N ILE A 256 -16.51 -5.24 -0.19
CA ILE A 256 -16.22 -4.94 -1.58
C ILE A 256 -14.75 -5.17 -1.85
N SER A 257 -14.46 -5.82 -2.97
CA SER A 257 -13.15 -6.29 -3.37
C SER A 257 -12.91 -6.03 -4.86
N TYR A 258 -11.68 -6.18 -5.31
CA TYR A 258 -11.34 -6.17 -6.72
C TYR A 258 -10.42 -7.32 -7.09
N THR A 259 -10.42 -7.67 -8.38
CA THR A 259 -9.51 -8.66 -8.98
C THR A 259 -8.96 -8.17 -10.31
N TYR A 260 -7.79 -8.67 -10.73
CA TYR A 260 -7.20 -8.46 -12.06
C TYR A 260 -6.23 -9.60 -12.43
N ASN A 261 -5.97 -9.78 -13.73
CA ASN A 261 -5.33 -11.00 -14.26
C ASN A 261 -3.84 -11.14 -13.94
N GLU A 262 -3.05 -10.06 -14.06
CA GLU A 262 -1.58 -10.11 -14.15
C GLU A 262 -0.90 -10.70 -12.92
N LEU A 263 -1.58 -10.65 -11.77
CA LEU A 263 -1.05 -11.19 -10.52
C LEU A 263 -2.00 -12.18 -9.85
N GLY A 264 -3.08 -12.60 -10.54
CA GLY A 264 -4.18 -13.36 -9.92
C GLY A 264 -4.69 -12.71 -8.63
N SER A 265 -4.50 -11.40 -8.51
CA SER A 265 -4.56 -10.69 -7.25
C SER A 265 -5.99 -10.30 -6.98
N SER A 266 -6.50 -10.76 -5.85
CA SER A 266 -7.73 -10.27 -5.26
C SER A 266 -7.38 -9.50 -4.00
N ALA A 267 -8.00 -8.33 -3.82
CA ALA A 267 -7.83 -7.57 -2.60
C ALA A 267 -9.17 -7.01 -2.14
N LYS A 268 -9.39 -7.06 -0.83
CA LYS A 268 -10.53 -6.43 -0.18
C LYS A 268 -10.28 -4.92 -0.15
N ILE A 269 -11.23 -4.15 -0.64
CA ILE A 269 -11.19 -2.69 -0.58
C ILE A 269 -11.72 -2.22 0.77
N ARG A 270 -12.91 -2.69 1.17
CA ARG A 270 -13.53 -2.30 2.45
C ARG A 270 -14.63 -3.26 2.88
N ASP A 271 -14.94 -3.24 4.18
CA ASP A 271 -16.20 -3.75 4.70
C ASP A 271 -17.31 -2.70 4.51
N LEU A 272 -18.50 -3.17 4.12
CA LEU A 272 -19.70 -2.37 3.91
C LEU A 272 -20.69 -2.62 5.04
N THR A 273 -21.34 -1.57 5.53
CA THR A 273 -22.50 -1.68 6.42
C THR A 273 -23.47 -0.54 6.15
N THR A 274 -24.68 -0.89 5.72
CA THR A 274 -25.72 0.09 5.38
C THR A 274 -27.00 -0.24 6.13
N ARG A 275 -27.54 0.76 6.81
CA ARG A 275 -28.85 0.73 7.45
C ARG A 275 -29.91 1.22 6.47
N VAL A 276 -30.97 0.43 6.31
CA VAL A 276 -32.13 0.78 5.50
C VAL A 276 -33.33 0.97 6.44
N PRO A 277 -33.82 2.21 6.62
CA PRO A 277 -34.98 2.50 7.48
C PRO A 277 -36.26 1.78 7.04
#